data_AF-A0A9E0PGF5-F1
#
_entry.id   AF-A0A9E0PGF5-F1
#
_cell.length_a   1.000
_cell.length_b   1.000
_cell.length_c   1.000
_cell.angle_alpha   90.00
_cell.angle_beta   90.00
_cell.angle_gamma   90.00
#
_symmetry.space_group_name_H-M   'P 1'
#
loop_
_entity.id
_entity.type
_entity.pdbx_description
1 polymer ?
#
loop_
_entity_poly.entity_id
_entity_poly.type
_entity_poly.pdbx_seq_one_letter_code
_entity_poly.pdbx_strand_id
1 'polypeptide(L)' 'MRKSGATKALYAGSFDPVTRGHLDIIGKALSTFDAVHVAIGTNVRKGRTFGVQESRQLIVDSVTELWPQAADPLGTDAL' A
#
# COMPACT_ATOMS: atom_id res chain seq x y z
N MET A 1 -18.39 -16.73 5.85
CA MET A 1 -19.04 -15.40 5.92
C MET A 1 -19.13 -14.85 4.51
N ARG A 2 -20.33 -14.54 4.01
CA ARG A 2 -20.49 -13.83 2.72
C ARG A 2 -20.38 -12.33 3.00
N LYS A 3 -19.40 -11.64 2.42
CA LYS A 3 -19.29 -10.17 2.51
C LYS A 3 -20.50 -9.54 1.81
N SER A 4 -21.21 -8.62 2.46
CA SER A 4 -22.45 -8.01 1.92
C SER A 4 -22.18 -6.80 1.00
N GLY A 5 -21.00 -6.72 0.39
CA GLY A 5 -20.55 -5.64 -0.47
C GLY A 5 -19.03 -5.61 -0.59
N ALA A 6 -18.50 -4.88 -1.59
CA ALA A 6 -17.06 -4.70 -1.76
C ALA A 6 -16.49 -3.84 -0.62
N THR A 7 -15.53 -4.39 0.10
CA THR A 7 -14.89 -3.78 1.28
C THR A 7 -13.52 -3.21 0.89
N LYS A 8 -13.32 -1.90 1.12
CA LYS A 8 -12.06 -1.20 0.83
C LYS A 8 -11.38 -0.76 2.13
N ALA A 9 -10.05 -0.80 2.16
CA ALA A 9 -9.23 -0.27 3.25
C ALA A 9 -8.24 0.79 2.75
N LEU A 10 -7.95 1.77 3.60
CA LEU A 10 -6.91 2.78 3.37
C LEU A 10 -5.81 2.58 4.41
N TYR A 11 -4.58 2.38 3.95
CA TYR A 11 -3.39 2.36 4.80
C TYR A 11 -2.48 3.53 4.45
N ALA A 12 -2.60 4.61 5.23
CA ALA A 12 -1.83 5.83 5.03
C ALA A 12 -0.58 5.89 5.93
N GLY A 13 0.55 6.34 5.38
CA GLY A 13 1.83 6.41 6.11
C GLY A 13 2.92 7.13 5.32
N SER A 14 4.04 7.50 5.95
CA SER A 14 5.18 8.12 5.24
C SER A 14 5.94 7.12 4.38
N PHE A 15 5.94 5.85 4.78
CA PHE A 15 6.59 4.71 4.12
C PHE A 15 8.01 5.03 3.62
N ASP A 16 8.85 5.54 4.52
CA ASP A 16 10.16 6.08 4.21
C ASP A 16 11.28 5.36 4.98
N PRO A 17 11.72 4.17 4.55
CA PRO A 17 11.13 3.34 3.48
C PRO A 17 9.99 2.43 4.00
N VAL A 18 9.38 1.67 3.10
CA VAL A 18 8.52 0.53 3.46
C VAL A 18 9.35 -0.50 4.27
N THR A 19 8.73 -1.15 5.25
CA THR A 19 9.40 -2.11 6.15
C THR A 19 8.64 -3.43 6.17
N ARG A 20 9.26 -4.50 6.67
CA ARG A 20 8.59 -5.81 6.84
C ARG A 20 7.33 -5.71 7.71
N GLY A 21 7.32 -4.81 8.69
CA GLY A 21 6.13 -4.53 9.50
C GLY A 21 4.99 -3.91 8.68
N HIS A 22 5.30 -2.95 7.79
CA HIS A 22 4.31 -2.39 6.88
C HIS A 22 3.73 -3.47 5.95
N LEU A 23 4.59 -4.35 5.42
CA LEU A 23 4.18 -5.45 4.53
C LEU A 23 3.28 -6.47 5.25
N ASP A 24 3.58 -6.80 6.51
CA ASP A 24 2.73 -7.68 7.33
C ASP A 24 1.31 -7.11 7.51
N ILE A 25 1.19 -5.78 7.74
CA ILE A 25 -0.11 -5.11 7.81
C ILE A 25 -0.83 -5.14 6.46
N ILE A 26 -0.12 -4.91 5.35
CA ILE A 26 -0.70 -5.00 3.99
C ILE A 26 -1.23 -6.41 3.74
N GLY A 27 -0.46 -7.46 4.06
CA GLY A 27 -0.89 -8.85 3.88
C GLY A 27 -2.16 -9.19 4.67
N LYS A 28 -2.24 -8.75 5.93
CA LYS A 28 -3.45 -8.91 6.76
C LYS A 28 -4.64 -8.13 6.22
N ALA A 29 -4.41 -6.95 5.67
CA ALA A 29 -5.47 -6.17 5.03
C ALA A 29 -5.97 -6.86 3.76
N LEU A 30 -5.08 -7.39 2.92
CA LEU A 30 -5.43 -8.13 1.70
C LEU A 30 -6.24 -9.41 1.98
N SER A 31 -6.02 -10.07 3.14
CA SER A 31 -6.85 -11.22 3.53
C SER A 31 -8.23 -10.84 4.10
N THR A 32 -8.42 -9.56 4.43
CA THR A 32 -9.60 -9.06 5.15
C THR A 32 -10.51 -8.23 4.25
N PHE A 33 -9.94 -7.41 3.38
CA PHE A 33 -10.63 -6.46 2.49
C PHE A 33 -10.51 -6.90 1.03
N ASP A 34 -11.42 -6.42 0.19
CA ASP A 34 -11.40 -6.72 -1.24
C ASP A 34 -10.43 -5.80 -2.00
N ALA A 35 -10.18 -4.60 -1.47
CA ALA A 35 -9.14 -3.70 -1.98
C ALA A 35 -8.42 -2.97 -0.83
N VAL A 36 -7.11 -2.73 -0.98
CA VAL A 36 -6.27 -2.00 -0.02
C VAL A 36 -5.53 -0.90 -0.76
N HIS A 37 -5.83 0.36 -0.42
CA HIS A 37 -5.13 1.53 -0.95
C HIS A 37 -4.02 1.93 0.01
N VAL A 38 -2.77 1.93 -0.47
CA VAL A 38 -1.61 2.39 0.30
C VAL A 38 -1.29 3.84 -0.08
N ALA A 39 -1.51 4.77 0.85
CA ALA A 39 -1.37 6.20 0.59
C ALA A 39 -0.09 6.77 1.22
N ILE A 40 0.82 7.29 0.39
CA ILE A 40 2.09 7.87 0.85
C ILE A 40 1.85 9.33 1.27
N GLY A 41 1.86 9.55 2.58
CA GLY A 41 1.78 10.88 3.16
C GLY A 41 3.10 11.64 2.98
N THR A 42 3.02 12.83 2.37
CA THR A 42 4.17 13.73 2.22
C THR A 42 4.11 14.82 3.28
N ASN A 43 5.17 14.97 4.08
CA ASN A 43 5.31 16.11 4.98
C ASN A 43 6.58 16.85 4.60
N VAL A 44 6.41 18.00 3.95
CA VAL A 44 7.51 18.86 3.47
C VAL A 44 8.41 19.39 4.59
N ARG A 45 7.96 19.33 5.86
CA ARG A 45 8.75 19.77 7.03
C ARG A 45 9.59 18.65 7.64
N LYS A 46 9.42 17.39 7.23
CA LYS A 46 10.22 16.26 7.69
C LYS A 46 11.25 15.90 6.63
N GLY A 47 12.53 15.79 7.02
CA GLY A 47 13.56 15.24 6.14
C GLY A 47 13.20 13.80 5.78
N ARG A 48 13.13 13.50 4.48
CA ARG A 48 12.87 12.13 3.99
C ARG A 48 14.18 11.44 3.67
N THR A 49 14.25 10.15 3.98
CA THR A 49 15.38 9.28 3.62
C THR A 49 15.36 9.00 2.12
N PHE A 50 14.17 8.82 1.55
CA PHE A 50 13.94 8.53 0.14
C PHE A 50 13.01 9.57 -0.52
N GLY A 51 13.09 9.69 -1.84
CA GLY A 51 12.13 10.47 -2.62
C GLY A 51 10.72 9.84 -2.58
N VAL A 52 9.66 10.60 -2.84
CA VAL A 52 8.27 10.06 -2.78
C VAL A 52 8.08 8.98 -3.84
N GLN A 53 8.65 9.20 -5.02
CA GLN A 53 8.64 8.23 -6.12
C GLN A 53 9.44 6.98 -5.79
N GLU A 54 10.56 7.13 -5.09
CA GLU A 54 11.39 6.00 -4.67
C GLU A 54 10.70 5.16 -3.60
N SER A 55 10.10 5.79 -2.58
CA SER A 55 9.23 5.10 -1.61
C SER A 55 8.09 4.35 -2.30
N ARG A 56 7.46 4.98 -3.31
CA ARG A 56 6.40 4.36 -4.12
C ARG A 56 6.92 3.13 -4.85
N GLN A 57 8.08 3.22 -5.49
CA GLN A 57 8.66 2.10 -6.22
C GLN A 57 8.99 0.94 -5.28
N LEU A 58 9.61 1.21 -4.13
CA LEU A 58 9.90 0.19 -3.12
C LEU A 58 8.64 -0.52 -2.62
N ILE A 59 7.53 0.21 -2.44
CA ILE A 59 6.24 -0.41 -2.09
C ILE A 59 5.74 -1.30 -3.23
N VAL A 60 5.72 -0.79 -4.46
CA VAL A 60 5.24 -1.54 -5.64
C VAL A 60 6.04 -2.81 -5.85
N ASP A 61 7.37 -2.74 -5.78
CA ASP A 61 8.26 -3.89 -5.95
C ASP A 61 7.99 -4.93 -4.86
N SER A 62 7.94 -4.49 -3.59
CA SER A 62 7.68 -5.38 -2.45
C SER A 62 6.31 -6.06 -2.52
N VAL A 63 5.26 -5.33 -2.92
CA VAL A 63 3.91 -5.88 -3.04
C VAL A 63 3.82 -6.83 -4.24
N THR A 64 4.42 -6.48 -5.37
CA THR A 64 4.43 -7.33 -6.57
C THR A 64 5.18 -8.64 -6.32
N GLU A 65 6.29 -8.59 -5.57
CA GLU A 65 7.05 -9.78 -5.19
C GLU A 65 6.25 -10.72 -4.28
N LEU A 66 5.58 -10.17 -3.26
CA LEU A 66 4.87 -10.97 -2.24
C LEU A 66 3.45 -11.38 -2.65
N TRP A 67 2.77 -10.54 -3.42
CA TRP A 67 1.38 -10.73 -3.87
C TRP A 67 1.20 -10.27 -5.33
N PRO A 68 1.76 -11.01 -6.32
CA PRO A 68 1.68 -10.64 -7.74
C PRO A 68 0.26 -10.36 -8.26
N GLN A 69 -0.73 -11.08 -7.73
CA GLN A 69 -2.14 -10.97 -8.08
C GLN A 69 -2.87 -9.78 -7.44
N ALA A 70 -2.27 -9.15 -6.42
CA ALA A 70 -2.85 -8.01 -5.70
C ALA A 70 -2.25 -6.67 -6.13
N ALA A 71 -1.19 -6.69 -6.94
CA ALA A 71 -0.55 -5.50 -7.46
C ALA A 71 -1.35 -4.96 -8.66
N ASP A 72 -2.24 -4.00 -8.42
CA ASP A 72 -2.63 -3.00 -9.44
C ASP A 72 -1.83 -1.72 -9.20
N PRO A 73 -0.62 -1.59 -9.80
CA PRO A 73 0.24 -0.42 -9.61
C PRO A 73 -0.30 0.86 -10.27
N LEU A 74 -1.36 0.77 -11.08
CA LEU A 74 -1.94 1.90 -11.80
C LEU A 74 -3.24 2.40 -11.18
N GLY A 75 -3.83 1.66 -10.24
CA GLY A 75 -5.08 2.05 -9.57
C GLY A 75 -6.16 2.34 -10.60
N THR A 76 -6.43 1.36 -11.47
CA THR A 76 -7.34 1.51 -12.61
C THR A 76 -8.79 1.84 -12.20
N ASP A 77 -9.09 1.77 -10.91
CA ASP A 77 -10.28 2.37 -10.32
C ASP A 77 -9.94 3.73 -9.70
N ALA A 78 -9.92 4.76 -10.55
CA ALA A 78 -10.01 6.15 -10.10
C ALA A 78 -11.20 6.31 -9.16
N LEU A 79 -10.95 6.95 -8.01
CA LEU A 79 -11.86 7.31 -6.91
C LEU A 79 -13.37 7.19 -7.19
#